data_AF-A0A7Y7CYJ0-F1
#
_entry.id   AF-A0A7Y7CYJ0-F1
#
_cell.length_a   1.000
_cell.length_b   1.000
_cell.length_c   1.000
_cell.angle_alpha   90.00
_cell.angle_beta   90.00
_cell.angle_gamma   90.00
#
_symmetry.space_group_name_H-M   'P 1'
#
loop_
_entity.id
_entity.type
_entity.pdbx_description
1 polymer ?
#
loop_
_entity_poly.entity_id
_entity_poly.type
_entity_poly.pdbx_seq_one_letter_code
_entity_poly.pdbx_strand_id
1 'polypeptide(L)'
;AAQQARPASFYGGWWFFAFPVAAAAHYPFPFFVRGDDVSFSLANDFRIATLNGVVSFQEDFTEKESPQTLYLDLRHGLVHHLVFDSLERSALGTAKIPVRYMLRSLLRCKYESAEAQLMAWQDVMQGPQFFDAHIDMTARRAAIAALIRDEAWQDVPAAGPGERRLFSRLPRRLRYYFGLVTLNGHLIPFWSRTGDRLVLDIEARGLVPPAFGGARLTYLNTARSKGYTVTHSKRRFFSLAWRMARSLLAWQRGHSRLRAAYRKGYGEMTSRSYWEKTLAPPAPPPGSPAPDTSPPAAAASAR
;
A
#
# COMPACT_ATOMS: atom_id res chain seq x y z
N ALA A 1 -25.80 -26.82 -3.88
CA ALA A 1 -24.73 -26.49 -2.92
C ALA A 1 -25.02 -25.11 -2.34
N ALA A 2 -25.21 -25.01 -1.02
CA ALA A 2 -25.50 -23.74 -0.37
C ALA A 2 -24.31 -22.78 -0.57
N GLN A 3 -24.56 -21.65 -1.22
CA GLN A 3 -23.58 -20.56 -1.36
C GLN A 3 -23.25 -20.09 0.06
N GLN A 4 -22.05 -20.39 0.55
CA GLN A 4 -21.58 -19.81 1.82
C GLN A 4 -21.73 -18.29 1.73
N ALA A 5 -22.34 -17.70 2.76
CA ALA A 5 -22.49 -16.26 2.85
C ALA A 5 -21.10 -15.63 2.78
N ARG A 6 -20.85 -14.86 1.71
CA ARG A 6 -19.57 -14.22 1.48
C ARG A 6 -19.38 -13.03 2.43
N PRO A 7 -18.14 -12.72 2.81
CA PRO A 7 -17.89 -11.55 3.63
C PRO A 7 -18.36 -10.28 2.90
N ALA A 8 -18.82 -9.28 3.65
CA ALA A 8 -19.23 -7.97 3.11
C ALA A 8 -18.09 -7.24 2.37
N SER A 9 -16.85 -7.70 2.51
CA SER A 9 -15.66 -7.17 1.83
C SER A 9 -15.27 -7.97 0.57
N PHE A 10 -16.13 -8.87 0.08
CA PHE A 10 -15.84 -9.64 -1.13
C PHE A 10 -15.86 -8.72 -2.35
N TYR A 11 -14.83 -8.80 -3.19
CA TYR A 11 -14.65 -7.93 -4.34
C TYR A 11 -14.16 -8.71 -5.56
N GLY A 12 -14.35 -8.15 -6.75
CA GLY A 12 -13.89 -8.71 -8.00
C GLY A 12 -12.58 -8.06 -8.43
N GLY A 13 -11.46 -8.77 -8.29
CA GLY A 13 -10.17 -8.27 -8.74
C GLY A 13 -10.12 -8.09 -10.26
N TRP A 14 -9.52 -7.00 -10.74
CA TRP A 14 -9.54 -6.63 -12.16
C TRP A 14 -8.57 -7.40 -13.07
N TRP A 15 -8.09 -8.56 -12.63
CA TRP A 15 -7.45 -9.53 -13.52
C TRP A 15 -8.45 -10.17 -14.49
N PHE A 16 -9.66 -10.41 -14.00
CA PHE A 16 -10.79 -10.88 -14.78
C PHE A 16 -12.08 -10.61 -14.01
N PHE A 17 -12.72 -9.47 -14.27
CA PHE A 17 -13.98 -9.10 -13.64
C PHE A 17 -14.97 -8.54 -14.66
N ALA A 18 -15.96 -9.36 -15.02
CA ALA A 18 -17.06 -8.96 -15.89
C ALA A 18 -18.25 -8.47 -15.04
N PHE A 19 -18.80 -7.32 -15.40
CA PHE A 19 -19.96 -6.73 -14.73
C PHE A 19 -20.90 -6.05 -15.76
N PRO A 20 -22.21 -6.00 -15.48
CA PRO A 20 -23.14 -5.31 -16.36
C PRO A 20 -22.97 -3.80 -16.24
N VAL A 21 -22.64 -3.12 -17.35
CA VAL A 21 -22.42 -1.67 -17.39
C VAL A 21 -23.62 -0.89 -16.86
N ALA A 22 -24.84 -1.34 -17.17
CA ALA A 22 -26.08 -0.70 -16.72
C ALA A 22 -26.29 -0.72 -15.19
N ALA A 23 -25.60 -1.61 -14.46
CA ALA A 23 -25.68 -1.69 -13.00
C ALA A 23 -24.54 -0.91 -12.30
N ALA A 24 -23.60 -0.34 -13.06
CA ALA A 24 -22.55 0.49 -12.48
C ALA A 24 -23.09 1.88 -12.16
N ALA A 25 -23.27 2.17 -10.86
CA ALA A 25 -23.69 3.47 -10.36
C ALA A 25 -22.50 4.43 -10.14
N HIS A 26 -21.33 3.87 -9.85
CA HIS A 26 -20.10 4.62 -9.55
C HIS A 26 -18.96 4.19 -10.47
N TYR A 27 -18.25 5.16 -11.03
CA TYR A 27 -16.97 4.96 -11.69
C TYR A 27 -15.87 4.68 -10.66
N PRO A 28 -14.70 4.16 -11.08
CA PRO A 28 -13.56 3.99 -10.19
C PRO A 28 -13.13 5.30 -9.52
N PHE A 29 -12.74 5.22 -8.25
CA PHE A 29 -12.09 6.35 -7.58
C PHE A 29 -10.64 6.48 -8.07
N PRO A 30 -10.10 7.71 -8.27
CA PRO A 30 -8.78 7.95 -8.87
C PRO A 30 -7.61 7.62 -7.93
N PHE A 31 -7.43 6.35 -7.58
CA PHE A 31 -6.33 5.88 -6.74
C PHE A 31 -4.97 5.81 -7.45
N PHE A 32 -4.90 6.04 -8.76
CA PHE A 32 -3.78 5.68 -9.66
C PHE A 32 -3.59 4.16 -9.79
N VAL A 33 -3.28 3.47 -8.70
CA VAL A 33 -3.11 2.01 -8.65
C VAL A 33 -3.36 1.46 -7.24
N ARG A 34 -3.89 0.23 -7.18
CA ARG A 34 -4.21 -0.55 -5.97
C ARG A 34 -5.41 0.00 -5.20
N GLY A 35 -6.37 -0.89 -4.97
CA GLY A 35 -7.57 -0.62 -4.18
C GLY A 35 -8.74 -0.07 -5.00
N ASP A 36 -8.52 0.31 -6.25
CA ASP A 36 -9.52 0.72 -7.23
C ASP A 36 -10.54 -0.40 -7.54
N ASP A 37 -10.08 -1.64 -7.70
CA ASP A 37 -10.93 -2.81 -7.90
C ASP A 37 -11.81 -3.14 -6.69
N VAL A 38 -11.22 -3.07 -5.48
CA VAL A 38 -11.93 -3.20 -4.20
C VAL A 38 -12.94 -2.09 -4.05
N SER A 39 -12.53 -0.83 -4.25
CA SER A 39 -13.39 0.35 -4.09
C SER A 39 -14.56 0.33 -5.06
N PHE A 40 -14.31 -0.03 -6.33
CA PHE A 40 -15.34 -0.14 -7.36
C PHE A 40 -16.35 -1.23 -7.02
N SER A 41 -15.88 -2.38 -6.53
CA SER A 41 -16.76 -3.47 -6.10
C SER A 41 -17.60 -3.11 -4.86
N LEU A 42 -17.05 -2.33 -3.93
CA LEU A 42 -17.76 -1.88 -2.73
C LEU A 42 -18.75 -0.75 -3.01
N ALA A 43 -18.46 0.09 -4.01
CA ALA A 43 -19.31 1.21 -4.38
C ALA A 43 -20.50 0.81 -5.25
N ASN A 44 -20.45 -0.34 -5.90
CA ASN A 44 -21.49 -0.82 -6.79
C ASN A 44 -22.12 -2.10 -6.23
N ASP A 45 -23.45 -2.22 -6.26
CA ASP A 45 -24.19 -3.36 -5.70
C ASP A 45 -24.17 -4.58 -6.63
N PHE A 46 -22.97 -5.10 -6.91
CA PHE A 46 -22.79 -6.28 -7.74
C PHE A 46 -22.98 -7.56 -6.92
N ARG A 47 -23.80 -8.48 -7.44
CA ARG A 47 -23.76 -9.88 -7.00
C ARG A 47 -22.58 -10.59 -7.67
N ILE A 48 -21.41 -10.45 -7.07
CA ILE A 48 -20.17 -11.05 -7.60
C ILE A 48 -20.27 -12.59 -7.53
N ALA A 49 -19.68 -13.32 -8.47
CA ALA A 49 -19.51 -14.77 -8.41
C ALA A 49 -18.18 -15.19 -9.06
N THR A 50 -17.54 -16.21 -8.50
CA THR A 50 -16.35 -16.86 -9.08
C THR A 50 -16.79 -18.09 -9.85
N LEU A 51 -16.31 -18.23 -11.09
CA LEU A 51 -16.61 -19.37 -11.96
C LEU A 51 -15.45 -20.36 -11.93
N ASN A 52 -15.72 -21.59 -11.47
CA ASN A 52 -14.72 -22.66 -11.49
C ASN A 52 -14.26 -22.92 -12.92
N GLY A 53 -12.96 -23.10 -13.12
CA GLY A 53 -12.36 -23.31 -14.45
C GLY A 53 -12.01 -22.02 -15.19
N VAL A 54 -12.45 -20.84 -14.70
CA VAL A 54 -11.99 -19.55 -15.22
C VAL A 54 -10.91 -19.01 -14.28
N VAL A 55 -9.68 -18.97 -14.77
CA VAL A 55 -8.49 -18.54 -14.02
C VAL A 55 -7.67 -17.58 -14.86
N SER A 56 -6.91 -16.74 -14.19
CA SER A 56 -5.93 -15.84 -14.80
C SER A 56 -4.58 -16.12 -14.14
N PHE A 57 -3.51 -16.19 -14.93
CA PHE A 57 -2.15 -16.46 -14.44
C PHE A 57 -1.40 -15.14 -14.19
N GLN A 58 -0.96 -14.94 -12.94
CA GLN A 58 -0.24 -13.74 -12.52
C GLN A 58 1.03 -14.11 -11.77
N GLU A 59 2.01 -13.20 -11.81
CA GLU A 59 3.18 -13.25 -10.95
C GLU A 59 2.82 -13.03 -9.48
N ASP A 60 3.55 -13.68 -8.58
CA ASP A 60 3.41 -13.51 -7.15
C ASP A 60 3.71 -12.06 -6.71
N PHE A 61 2.94 -11.57 -5.73
CA PHE A 61 3.09 -10.24 -5.14
C PHE A 61 4.20 -10.18 -4.10
N THR A 62 4.70 -11.32 -3.61
CA THR A 62 5.70 -11.39 -2.53
C THR A 62 6.98 -10.61 -2.87
N GLU A 63 7.46 -10.70 -4.11
CA GLU A 63 8.66 -9.96 -4.55
C GLU A 63 8.39 -8.47 -4.78
N LYS A 64 7.13 -8.10 -5.04
CA LYS A 64 6.71 -6.73 -5.41
C LYS A 64 6.52 -5.81 -4.21
N GLU A 65 6.60 -6.31 -2.97
CA GLU A 65 6.60 -5.45 -1.79
C GLU A 65 7.72 -4.39 -1.95
N SER A 66 7.43 -3.14 -1.62
CA SER A 66 8.38 -2.02 -1.59
C SER A 66 7.77 -0.89 -0.76
N PRO A 67 8.57 0.12 -0.36
CA PRO A 67 8.01 1.33 0.26
C PRO A 67 6.88 1.96 -0.58
N GLN A 68 6.99 1.92 -1.90
CA GLN A 68 5.96 2.40 -2.82
C GLN A 68 4.66 1.59 -2.71
N THR A 69 4.72 0.26 -2.75
CA THR A 69 3.50 -0.55 -2.67
C THR A 69 2.87 -0.45 -1.29
N LEU A 70 3.67 -0.39 -0.22
CA LEU A 70 3.16 -0.23 1.15
C LEU A 70 2.51 1.13 1.38
N TYR A 71 3.00 2.19 0.73
CA TYR A 71 2.32 3.49 0.68
C TYR A 71 0.93 3.35 0.06
N LEU A 72 0.86 2.74 -1.13
CA LEU A 72 -0.38 2.58 -1.89
C LEU A 72 -1.38 1.69 -1.13
N ASP A 73 -0.89 0.61 -0.51
CA ASP A 73 -1.69 -0.35 0.26
C ASP A 73 -2.35 0.29 1.47
N LEU A 74 -1.57 1.07 2.24
CA LEU A 74 -2.12 1.76 3.40
C LEU A 74 -3.09 2.87 3.00
N ARG A 75 -2.77 3.61 1.94
CA ARG A 75 -3.56 4.75 1.48
C ARG A 75 -4.98 4.34 1.09
N HIS A 76 -5.15 3.37 0.20
CA HIS A 76 -6.49 2.97 -0.24
C HIS A 76 -7.29 2.34 0.91
N GLY A 77 -6.64 1.52 1.74
CA GLY A 77 -7.29 0.88 2.88
C GLY A 77 -7.87 1.89 3.87
N LEU A 78 -7.16 2.99 4.13
CA LEU A 78 -7.67 4.09 4.95
C LEU A 78 -8.88 4.79 4.32
N VAL A 79 -8.83 5.06 3.01
CA VAL A 79 -9.95 5.71 2.30
C VAL A 79 -11.21 4.83 2.35
N HIS A 80 -11.09 3.52 2.14
CA HIS A 80 -12.23 2.60 2.22
C HIS A 80 -12.93 2.65 3.57
N HIS A 81 -12.18 2.71 4.68
CA HIS A 81 -12.74 2.84 6.04
C HIS A 81 -13.38 4.21 6.31
N LEU A 82 -13.04 5.25 5.57
CA LEU A 82 -13.66 6.57 5.68
C LEU A 82 -14.95 6.67 4.83
N VAL A 83 -14.98 5.99 3.68
CA VAL A 83 -16.08 6.09 2.71
C VAL A 83 -17.19 5.09 3.04
N PHE A 84 -16.90 3.79 3.05
CA PHE A 84 -17.92 2.74 3.06
C PHE A 84 -18.46 2.42 4.45
N ASP A 85 -19.79 2.41 4.60
CA ASP A 85 -20.45 2.09 5.87
C ASP A 85 -20.19 0.65 6.33
N SER A 86 -20.08 -0.30 5.39
CA SER A 86 -19.75 -1.71 5.69
C SER A 86 -18.37 -1.90 6.34
N LEU A 87 -17.49 -0.91 6.18
CA LEU A 87 -16.15 -0.89 6.75
C LEU A 87 -16.01 0.17 7.85
N GLU A 88 -17.12 0.77 8.32
CA GLU A 88 -17.07 1.84 9.30
C GLU A 88 -16.39 1.39 10.60
N ARG A 89 -15.52 2.27 11.13
CA ARG A 89 -14.88 2.10 12.43
C ARG A 89 -14.77 3.43 13.15
N SER A 90 -14.61 3.36 14.47
CA SER A 90 -14.26 4.53 15.28
C SER A 90 -12.90 5.12 14.85
N ALA A 91 -12.64 6.38 15.22
CA ALA A 91 -11.37 7.05 14.89
C ALA A 91 -10.14 6.23 15.32
N LEU A 92 -10.18 5.66 16.54
CA LEU A 92 -9.16 4.75 17.06
C LEU A 92 -9.15 3.40 16.33
N GLY A 93 -10.33 2.87 15.98
CA GLY A 93 -10.48 1.64 15.22
C GLY A 93 -9.79 1.70 13.85
N THR A 94 -9.99 2.80 13.12
CA THR A 94 -9.34 3.05 11.83
C THR A 94 -7.85 3.33 12.01
N ALA A 95 -7.46 4.15 13.00
CA ALA A 95 -6.05 4.50 13.24
C ALA A 95 -5.17 3.30 13.65
N LYS A 96 -5.75 2.22 14.19
CA LYS A 96 -5.02 0.97 14.44
C LYS A 96 -4.41 0.38 13.17
N ILE A 97 -4.96 0.66 11.99
CA ILE A 97 -4.48 0.15 10.71
C ILE A 97 -3.09 0.74 10.36
N PRO A 98 -2.92 2.06 10.19
CA PRO A 98 -1.62 2.65 9.89
C PRO A 98 -0.62 2.39 11.01
N VAL A 99 -1.04 2.43 12.28
CA VAL A 99 -0.15 2.11 13.41
C VAL A 99 0.38 0.67 13.30
N ARG A 100 -0.46 -0.32 12.99
CA ARG A 100 -0.01 -1.70 12.80
C ARG A 100 0.90 -1.85 11.58
N TYR A 101 0.60 -1.18 10.47
CA TYR A 101 1.44 -1.18 9.27
C TYR A 101 2.84 -0.66 9.59
N MET A 102 2.92 0.52 10.22
CA MET A 102 4.16 1.16 10.61
C MET A 102 4.93 0.34 11.64
N LEU A 103 4.29 -0.15 12.71
CA LEU A 103 4.96 -0.98 13.71
C LEU A 103 5.55 -2.25 13.12
N ARG A 104 4.88 -2.89 12.15
CA ARG A 104 5.43 -4.04 11.43
C ARG A 104 6.72 -3.70 10.69
N SER A 105 6.77 -2.56 10.01
CA SER A 105 7.98 -2.08 9.32
C SER A 105 9.09 -1.68 10.30
N LEU A 106 8.75 -0.92 11.35
CA LEU A 106 9.68 -0.45 12.38
C LEU A 106 10.35 -1.60 13.13
N LEU A 107 9.58 -2.62 13.56
CA LEU A 107 10.11 -3.78 14.27
C LEU A 107 11.00 -4.67 13.39
N ARG A 108 10.98 -4.49 12.06
CA ARG A 108 11.88 -5.13 11.11
C ARG A 108 13.01 -4.21 10.63
N CYS A 109 13.21 -3.07 11.28
CA CYS A 109 14.18 -2.04 10.87
C CYS A 109 13.97 -1.50 9.43
N LYS A 110 12.79 -1.72 8.82
CA LYS A 110 12.42 -1.18 7.51
C LYS A 110 11.89 0.24 7.65
N TYR A 111 12.80 1.16 7.95
CA TYR A 111 12.45 2.54 8.27
C TYR A 111 11.98 3.34 7.04
N GLU A 112 12.41 2.97 5.83
CA GLU A 112 12.01 3.66 4.59
C GLU A 112 10.58 3.25 4.23
N SER A 113 10.25 1.97 4.40
CA SER A 113 8.87 1.48 4.37
C SER A 113 7.98 2.18 5.40
N ALA A 114 8.46 2.36 6.64
CA ALA A 114 7.69 3.05 7.68
C ALA A 114 7.49 4.55 7.38
N GLU A 115 8.49 5.22 6.79
CA GLU A 115 8.41 6.60 6.33
C GLU A 115 7.38 6.76 5.21
N ALA A 116 7.40 5.86 4.22
CA ALA A 116 6.41 5.85 3.14
C ALA A 116 4.99 5.59 3.68
N GLN A 117 4.81 4.68 4.64
CA GLN A 117 3.52 4.45 5.29
C GLN A 117 3.03 5.69 6.07
N LEU A 118 3.93 6.41 6.74
CA LEU A 118 3.57 7.66 7.40
C LEU A 118 3.13 8.73 6.39
N MET A 119 3.84 8.84 5.26
CA MET A 119 3.46 9.73 4.16
C MET A 119 2.08 9.39 3.63
N ALA A 120 1.76 8.10 3.42
CA ALA A 120 0.44 7.66 3.00
C ALA A 120 -0.65 8.10 3.98
N TRP A 121 -0.42 7.92 5.28
CA TRP A 121 -1.37 8.34 6.30
C TRP A 121 -1.58 9.87 6.28
N GLN A 122 -0.49 10.64 6.19
CA GLN A 122 -0.54 12.10 6.14
C GLN A 122 -1.21 12.64 4.86
N ASP A 123 -1.01 11.97 3.72
CA ASP A 123 -1.68 12.29 2.46
C ASP A 123 -3.18 12.03 2.55
N VAL A 124 -3.60 10.91 3.15
CA VAL A 124 -5.04 10.67 3.41
C VAL A 124 -5.61 11.78 4.30
N MET A 125 -4.87 12.25 5.30
CA MET A 125 -5.31 13.32 6.19
C MET A 125 -5.49 14.69 5.53
N GLN A 126 -4.97 14.91 4.31
CA GLN A 126 -5.19 16.14 3.55
C GLN A 126 -6.58 16.20 2.90
N GLY A 127 -7.28 15.07 2.79
CA GLY A 127 -8.63 14.98 2.22
C GLY A 127 -8.65 14.49 0.77
N PRO A 128 -9.85 14.27 0.20
CA PRO A 128 -10.00 13.63 -1.11
C PRO A 128 -9.41 14.44 -2.27
N GLN A 129 -9.39 15.77 -2.18
CA GLN A 129 -8.79 16.65 -3.21
C GLN A 129 -7.29 16.37 -3.43
N PHE A 130 -6.61 15.77 -2.46
CA PHE A 130 -5.24 15.33 -2.65
C PHE A 130 -5.10 14.33 -3.81
N PHE A 131 -6.08 13.43 -3.99
CA PHE A 131 -6.06 12.42 -5.06
C PHE A 131 -6.26 13.05 -6.43
N ASP A 132 -7.17 14.02 -6.53
CA ASP A 132 -7.42 14.77 -7.77
C ASP A 132 -6.17 15.56 -8.20
N ALA A 133 -5.53 16.25 -7.25
CA ALA A 133 -4.31 17.02 -7.50
C ALA A 133 -3.09 16.14 -7.85
N HIS A 134 -3.12 14.84 -7.54
CA HIS A 134 -2.00 13.91 -7.73
C HIS A 134 -2.44 12.61 -8.43
N ILE A 135 -3.32 12.72 -9.42
CA ILE A 135 -3.93 11.55 -10.08
C ILE A 135 -2.92 10.59 -10.72
N ASP A 136 -1.80 11.10 -11.22
CA ASP A 136 -0.73 10.30 -11.84
C ASP A 136 0.32 9.79 -10.83
N MET A 137 0.26 10.29 -9.60
CA MET A 137 1.19 10.01 -8.52
C MET A 137 2.67 10.31 -8.81
N THR A 138 3.01 11.04 -9.88
CA THR A 138 4.39 11.21 -10.36
C THR A 138 5.29 11.80 -9.28
N ALA A 139 4.87 12.92 -8.67
CA ALA A 139 5.64 13.59 -7.62
C ALA A 139 5.84 12.72 -6.38
N ARG A 140 4.81 11.98 -5.97
CA ARG A 140 4.88 11.09 -4.79
C ARG A 140 5.73 9.85 -5.04
N ARG A 141 5.66 9.27 -6.24
CA ARG A 141 6.53 8.16 -6.65
C ARG A 141 8.00 8.58 -6.62
N ALA A 142 8.32 9.77 -7.15
CA ALA A 142 9.67 10.33 -7.09
C ALA A 142 10.13 10.57 -5.65
N ALA A 143 9.27 11.17 -4.81
CA ALA A 143 9.58 11.42 -3.41
C ALA A 143 9.85 10.12 -2.64
N ILE A 144 9.05 9.08 -2.85
CA ILE A 144 9.23 7.77 -2.20
C ILE A 144 10.50 7.10 -2.72
N ALA A 145 10.76 7.12 -4.04
CA ALA A 145 11.98 6.56 -4.61
C ALA A 145 13.24 7.20 -3.99
N ALA A 146 13.23 8.53 -3.77
CA ALA A 146 14.33 9.25 -3.13
C ALA A 146 14.57 8.86 -1.65
N LEU A 147 13.58 8.25 -0.98
CA LEU A 147 13.73 7.70 0.37
C LEU A 147 14.49 6.38 0.39
N ILE A 148 14.45 5.61 -0.71
CA ILE A 148 14.93 4.24 -0.74
C ILE A 148 16.46 4.24 -0.86
N ARG A 149 17.13 3.70 0.16
CA ARG A 149 18.58 3.56 0.21
C ARG A 149 18.94 2.17 0.71
N ASP A 150 18.53 1.87 1.95
CA ASP A 150 18.83 0.60 2.61
C ASP A 150 17.93 -0.55 2.11
N GLU A 151 16.72 -0.23 1.64
CA GLU A 151 15.74 -1.21 1.14
C GLU A 151 15.83 -1.42 -0.39
N ALA A 152 16.81 -0.83 -1.07
CA ALA A 152 17.06 -1.05 -2.49
C ALA A 152 17.72 -2.41 -2.73
N TRP A 153 17.23 -3.15 -3.73
CA TRP A 153 17.85 -4.41 -4.16
C TRP A 153 19.26 -4.19 -4.70
N GLN A 154 20.22 -4.96 -4.17
CA GLN A 154 21.62 -4.96 -4.56
C GLN A 154 22.07 -6.40 -4.81
N ASP A 155 23.14 -6.59 -5.58
CA ASP A 155 23.69 -7.92 -5.82
C ASP A 155 24.32 -8.48 -4.54
N VAL A 156 24.09 -9.77 -4.28
CA VAL A 156 24.59 -10.44 -3.08
C VAL A 156 26.04 -10.89 -3.32
N PRO A 157 26.99 -10.58 -2.41
CA PRO A 157 28.37 -11.04 -2.55
C PRO A 157 28.46 -12.58 -2.58
N ALA A 158 29.39 -13.12 -3.37
CA ALA A 158 29.60 -14.57 -3.49
C ALA A 158 29.92 -15.27 -2.16
N ALA A 159 30.58 -14.57 -1.22
CA ALA A 159 30.87 -15.09 0.12
C ALA A 159 29.61 -15.22 1.02
N GLY A 160 28.46 -14.70 0.59
CA GLY A 160 27.23 -14.66 1.34
C GLY A 160 27.24 -13.62 2.48
N PRO A 161 26.06 -13.19 2.96
CA PRO A 161 25.99 -12.26 4.08
C PRO A 161 26.42 -12.95 5.39
N GLY A 162 27.37 -12.35 6.10
CA GLY A 162 27.87 -12.87 7.37
C GLY A 162 26.78 -12.94 8.45
N GLU A 163 26.45 -14.15 8.89
CA GLU A 163 25.38 -14.42 9.84
C GLU A 163 25.88 -14.56 11.29
N ARG A 164 25.10 -14.04 12.25
CA ARG A 164 25.35 -14.22 13.68
C ARG A 164 24.03 -14.33 14.43
N ARG A 165 23.80 -15.49 15.04
CA ARG A 165 22.55 -15.84 15.75
C ARG A 165 22.81 -16.09 17.23
N LEU A 166 22.51 -15.12 18.09
CA LEU A 166 22.52 -15.23 19.55
C LEU A 166 21.08 -15.22 20.08
N PHE A 167 20.37 -14.11 19.87
CA PHE A 167 19.01 -13.92 20.39
C PHE A 167 17.95 -14.69 19.58
N SER A 168 18.20 -14.95 18.31
CA SER A 168 17.29 -15.69 17.43
C SER A 168 17.22 -17.18 17.76
N ARG A 169 18.17 -17.70 18.56
CA ARG A 169 18.19 -19.08 19.07
C ARG A 169 17.30 -19.28 20.31
N LEU A 170 16.81 -18.20 20.92
CA LEU A 170 15.86 -18.29 22.03
C LEU A 170 14.61 -19.08 21.61
N PRO A 171 13.96 -19.81 22.53
CA PRO A 171 12.72 -20.51 22.23
C PRO A 171 11.69 -19.56 21.64
N ARG A 172 10.91 -20.02 20.65
CA ARG A 172 10.02 -19.17 19.83
C ARG A 172 9.15 -18.23 20.65
N ARG A 173 8.56 -18.71 21.76
CA ARG A 173 7.72 -17.90 22.65
C ARG A 173 8.53 -16.81 23.36
N LEU A 174 9.69 -17.17 23.94
CA LEU A 174 10.55 -16.19 24.63
C LEU A 174 11.05 -15.12 23.65
N ARG A 175 11.53 -15.52 22.47
CA ARG A 175 11.94 -14.59 21.41
C ARG A 175 10.82 -13.64 21.00
N TYR A 176 9.60 -14.15 20.88
CA TYR A 176 8.44 -13.35 20.51
C TYR A 176 8.11 -12.27 21.55
N TYR A 177 7.95 -12.65 22.82
CA TYR A 177 7.64 -11.70 23.88
C TYR A 177 8.80 -10.74 24.15
N PHE A 178 10.04 -11.24 24.15
CA PHE A 178 11.23 -10.40 24.24
C PHE A 178 11.28 -9.37 23.11
N GLY A 179 11.02 -9.79 21.87
CA GLY A 179 10.95 -8.91 20.71
C GLY A 179 9.85 -7.85 20.83
N LEU A 180 8.67 -8.20 21.35
CA LEU A 180 7.60 -7.22 21.57
C LEU A 180 7.96 -6.21 22.67
N VAL A 181 8.36 -6.68 23.85
CA VAL A 181 8.63 -5.82 25.01
C VAL A 181 9.81 -4.90 24.75
N THR A 182 10.85 -5.38 24.08
CA THR A 182 12.06 -4.59 23.79
C THR A 182 11.93 -3.75 22.52
N LEU A 183 10.79 -3.83 21.83
CA LEU A 183 10.57 -3.28 20.48
C LEU A 183 11.65 -3.73 19.50
N ASN A 184 11.96 -5.03 19.47
CA ASN A 184 13.07 -5.65 18.76
C ASN A 184 14.43 -5.04 19.12
N GLY A 185 14.68 -4.86 20.42
CA GLY A 185 15.94 -4.31 20.94
C GLY A 185 16.07 -2.78 20.91
N HIS A 186 15.09 -2.05 20.38
CA HIS A 186 15.10 -0.59 20.36
C HIS A 186 15.09 0.03 21.76
N LEU A 187 14.65 -0.68 22.79
CA LEU A 187 14.75 -0.25 24.19
C LEU A 187 16.07 -0.64 24.87
N ILE A 188 16.86 -1.57 24.30
CA ILE A 188 18.07 -2.11 24.93
C ILE A 188 19.31 -1.29 24.54
N PRO A 189 20.17 -0.86 25.48
CA PRO A 189 21.41 -0.15 25.17
C PRO A 189 22.32 -0.95 24.22
N PHE A 190 23.01 -0.25 23.32
CA PHE A 190 24.02 -0.84 22.42
C PHE A 190 23.54 -2.00 21.52
N TRP A 191 22.23 -2.17 21.34
CA TRP A 191 21.65 -3.26 20.55
C TRP A 191 22.20 -3.37 19.13
N SER A 192 22.55 -2.25 18.49
CA SER A 192 23.16 -2.25 17.16
C SER A 192 24.48 -3.04 17.08
N ARG A 193 25.18 -3.23 18.21
CA ARG A 193 26.43 -4.00 18.30
C ARG A 193 26.20 -5.43 18.78
N THR A 194 25.26 -5.63 19.71
CA THR A 194 25.04 -6.91 20.38
C THR A 194 24.00 -7.80 19.69
N GLY A 195 22.99 -7.20 19.06
CA GLY A 195 21.92 -7.93 18.39
C GLY A 195 22.39 -8.74 17.17
N ASP A 196 21.53 -9.62 16.68
CA ASP A 196 21.87 -10.61 15.67
C ASP A 196 22.08 -9.99 14.29
N ARG A 197 22.84 -10.70 13.45
CA ARG A 197 22.91 -10.47 12.02
C ARG A 197 22.17 -11.63 11.36
N LEU A 198 20.97 -11.37 10.84
CA LEU A 198 20.09 -12.42 10.31
C LEU A 198 20.00 -12.31 8.79
N VAL A 199 19.97 -13.47 8.15
CA VAL A 199 19.63 -13.61 6.73
C VAL A 199 18.25 -14.24 6.65
N LEU A 200 17.33 -13.59 5.95
CA LEU A 200 15.93 -13.95 5.83
C LEU A 200 15.57 -14.10 4.36
N ASP A 201 14.90 -15.20 4.01
CA ASP A 201 14.38 -15.38 2.66
C ASP A 201 13.13 -14.52 2.42
N ILE A 202 12.73 -14.38 1.16
CA ILE A 202 11.68 -13.45 0.74
C ILE A 202 10.33 -13.70 1.42
N GLU A 203 9.99 -14.96 1.75
CA GLU A 203 8.73 -15.30 2.42
C GLU A 203 8.64 -14.70 3.83
N ALA A 204 9.77 -14.58 4.51
CA ALA A 204 9.85 -14.00 5.86
C ALA A 204 9.87 -12.46 5.83
N ARG A 205 9.98 -11.85 4.65
CA ARG A 205 10.11 -10.40 4.45
C ARG A 205 8.98 -9.59 5.09
N GLY A 206 7.75 -10.09 4.99
CA GLY A 206 6.55 -9.46 5.53
C GLY A 206 6.29 -9.79 7.00
N LEU A 207 6.98 -10.78 7.57
CA LEU A 207 6.74 -11.31 8.91
C LEU A 207 7.61 -10.61 9.96
N VAL A 208 7.01 -10.20 11.08
CA VAL A 208 7.76 -9.57 12.19
C VAL A 208 8.56 -10.60 13.02
N PRO A 209 7.99 -11.76 13.44
CA PRO A 209 8.70 -12.66 14.34
C PRO A 209 10.07 -13.15 13.85
N PRO A 210 10.27 -13.45 12.55
CA PRO A 210 11.60 -13.83 12.03
C PRO A 210 12.68 -12.75 12.18
N ALA A 211 12.29 -11.49 12.31
CA ALA A 211 13.22 -10.37 12.50
C ALA A 211 13.61 -10.12 13.96
N PHE A 212 12.89 -10.70 14.92
CA PHE A 212 13.14 -10.45 16.34
C PHE A 212 14.52 -10.93 16.78
N GLY A 213 15.23 -10.14 17.58
CA GLY A 213 16.62 -10.43 17.96
C GLY A 213 17.64 -9.78 17.02
N GLY A 214 17.23 -9.34 15.82
CA GLY A 214 18.14 -8.80 14.80
C GLY A 214 18.48 -7.32 15.00
N ALA A 215 19.78 -7.02 14.88
CA ALA A 215 20.30 -5.66 14.73
C ALA A 215 20.70 -5.34 13.27
N ARG A 216 20.95 -6.37 12.45
CA ARG A 216 21.17 -6.26 11.00
C ARG A 216 20.39 -7.38 10.33
N LEU A 217 19.55 -7.05 9.37
CA LEU A 217 18.66 -8.00 8.69
C LEU A 217 18.92 -7.90 7.20
N THR A 218 19.31 -9.01 6.58
CA THR A 218 19.48 -9.10 5.13
C THR A 218 18.33 -9.92 4.57
N TYR A 219 17.60 -9.35 3.63
CA TYR A 219 16.52 -10.03 2.92
C TYR A 219 17.02 -10.45 1.54
N LEU A 220 16.78 -11.71 1.17
CA LEU A 220 17.18 -12.26 -0.13
C LEU A 220 15.95 -12.45 -1.03
N ASN A 221 16.12 -12.28 -2.34
CA ASN A 221 15.10 -12.67 -3.32
C ASN A 221 15.03 -14.20 -3.46
N THR A 222 14.03 -14.70 -4.20
CA THR A 222 13.81 -16.15 -4.39
C THR A 222 15.04 -16.84 -5.00
N ALA A 223 15.68 -16.21 -5.98
CA ALA A 223 16.90 -16.73 -6.62
C ALA A 223 18.18 -16.54 -5.77
N ARG A 224 18.10 -15.84 -4.63
CA ARG A 224 19.22 -15.44 -3.75
C ARG A 224 20.36 -14.69 -4.45
N SER A 225 20.10 -14.14 -5.63
CA SER A 225 21.04 -13.32 -6.41
C SER A 225 21.04 -11.86 -5.96
N LYS A 226 19.90 -11.38 -5.46
CA LYS A 226 19.71 -10.00 -5.00
C LYS A 226 19.27 -9.97 -3.55
N GLY A 227 19.71 -8.96 -2.83
CA GLY A 227 19.40 -8.75 -1.44
C GLY A 227 19.42 -7.28 -1.05
N TYR A 228 18.86 -6.96 0.11
CA TYR A 228 19.05 -5.67 0.75
C TYR A 228 19.22 -5.85 2.25
N THR A 229 19.99 -4.96 2.88
CA THR A 229 20.34 -5.06 4.30
C THR A 229 19.87 -3.82 5.04
N VAL A 230 18.97 -4.04 6.01
CA VAL A 230 18.52 -2.99 6.92
C VAL A 230 19.24 -3.12 8.27
N THR A 231 19.51 -1.98 8.90
CA THR A 231 20.25 -1.91 10.16
C THR A 231 19.46 -1.20 11.24
N HIS A 232 19.59 -1.67 12.47
CA HIS A 232 18.88 -1.12 13.62
C HIS A 232 19.38 0.28 13.97
N SER A 233 18.46 1.25 14.00
CA SER A 233 18.70 2.66 14.33
C SER A 233 17.66 3.19 15.30
N LYS A 234 18.07 3.42 16.57
CA LYS A 234 17.21 4.02 17.61
C LYS A 234 16.71 5.40 17.18
N ARG A 235 17.59 6.23 16.61
CA ARG A 235 17.24 7.58 16.15
C ARG A 235 16.11 7.56 15.12
N ARG A 236 16.22 6.72 14.07
CA ARG A 236 15.19 6.59 13.04
C ARG A 236 13.89 6.05 13.65
N PHE A 237 13.98 5.01 14.47
CA PHE A 237 12.82 4.40 15.13
C PHE A 237 12.03 5.41 15.98
N PHE A 238 12.68 6.10 16.92
CA PHE A 238 11.97 7.01 17.82
C PHE A 238 11.51 8.29 17.12
N SER A 239 12.24 8.76 16.10
CA SER A 239 11.80 9.88 15.26
C SER A 239 10.50 9.54 14.50
N LEU A 240 10.44 8.37 13.87
CA LEU A 240 9.25 7.87 13.19
C LEU A 240 8.10 7.60 14.16
N ALA A 241 8.38 6.98 15.31
CA ALA A 241 7.37 6.71 16.33
C ALA A 241 6.74 8.01 16.88
N TRP A 242 7.55 9.04 17.09
CA TRP A 242 7.07 10.36 17.50
C TRP A 242 6.18 11.02 16.44
N ARG A 243 6.60 11.00 15.17
CA ARG A 243 5.79 11.55 14.07
C ARG A 243 4.49 10.76 13.86
N MET A 244 4.54 9.44 14.00
CA MET A 244 3.36 8.57 14.02
C MET A 244 2.40 8.95 15.14
N ALA A 245 2.91 9.20 16.37
CA ALA A 245 2.08 9.62 17.50
C ALA A 245 1.42 11.00 17.24
N ARG A 246 2.15 11.95 16.63
CA ARG A 246 1.57 13.25 16.24
C ARG A 246 0.47 13.10 15.17
N SER A 247 0.70 12.28 14.14
CA SER A 247 -0.31 11.95 13.13
C SER A 247 -1.52 11.27 13.74
N LEU A 248 -1.33 10.36 14.69
CA LEU A 248 -2.41 9.71 15.44
C LEU A 248 -3.28 10.72 16.21
N LEU A 249 -2.66 11.67 16.91
CA LEU A 249 -3.38 12.71 17.65
C LEU A 249 -4.18 13.62 16.71
N ALA A 250 -3.56 14.06 15.62
CA ALA A 250 -4.23 14.88 14.60
C ALA A 250 -5.38 14.12 13.91
N TRP A 251 -5.19 12.82 13.61
CA TRP A 251 -6.22 11.95 13.07
C TRP A 251 -7.42 11.86 14.01
N GLN A 252 -7.19 11.61 15.31
CA GLN A 252 -8.29 11.49 16.28
C GLN A 252 -9.11 12.77 16.37
N ARG A 253 -8.47 13.95 16.35
CA ARG A 253 -9.16 15.25 16.40
C ARG A 253 -9.93 15.56 15.10
N GLY A 254 -9.40 15.13 13.95
CA GLY A 254 -9.94 15.46 12.63
C GLY A 254 -10.84 14.39 12.00
N HIS A 255 -11.01 13.22 12.62
CA HIS A 255 -11.58 12.03 11.97
C HIS A 255 -12.98 12.24 11.41
N SER A 256 -13.91 12.82 12.19
CA SER A 256 -15.30 13.04 11.77
C SER A 256 -15.38 13.97 10.55
N ARG A 257 -14.64 15.08 10.59
CA ARG A 257 -14.52 16.03 9.48
C ARG A 257 -13.91 15.37 8.25
N LEU A 258 -12.85 14.60 8.43
CA LEU A 258 -12.17 13.90 7.35
C LEU A 258 -13.10 12.88 6.68
N ARG A 259 -13.83 12.11 7.48
CA ARG A 259 -14.83 11.15 7.01
C ARG A 259 -15.92 11.82 6.17
N ALA A 260 -16.49 12.92 6.66
CA ALA A 260 -17.50 13.67 5.91
C ALA A 260 -16.94 14.22 4.58
N ALA A 261 -15.72 14.75 4.60
CA ALA A 261 -15.05 15.24 3.39
C ALA A 261 -14.83 14.12 2.36
N TYR A 262 -14.32 12.96 2.78
CA TYR A 262 -14.12 11.82 1.88
C TYR A 262 -15.41 11.28 1.30
N ARG A 263 -16.50 11.18 2.07
CA ARG A 263 -17.79 10.71 1.53
C ARG A 263 -18.30 11.62 0.41
N LYS A 264 -18.22 12.93 0.63
CA LYS A 264 -18.59 13.92 -0.39
C LYS A 264 -17.67 13.81 -1.62
N GLY A 265 -16.36 13.91 -1.41
CA GLY A 265 -15.39 13.89 -2.51
C GLY A 265 -15.36 12.56 -3.28
N TYR A 266 -15.62 11.43 -2.61
CA TYR A 266 -15.75 10.13 -3.26
C TYR A 266 -16.94 10.11 -4.23
N GLY A 267 -18.11 10.62 -3.83
CA GLY A 267 -19.27 10.73 -4.72
C GLY A 267 -18.98 11.60 -5.95
N GLU A 268 -18.28 12.73 -5.76
CA GLU A 268 -17.88 13.62 -6.86
C GLU A 268 -16.89 12.92 -7.82
N MET A 269 -15.82 12.32 -7.29
CA MET A 269 -14.74 11.70 -8.09
C MET A 269 -15.10 10.35 -8.72
N THR A 270 -16.23 9.77 -8.33
CA THR A 270 -16.77 8.54 -8.95
C THR A 270 -17.93 8.83 -9.90
N SER A 271 -18.19 10.11 -10.19
CA SER A 271 -19.20 10.50 -11.16
C SER A 271 -18.69 10.43 -12.59
N ARG A 272 -19.62 10.28 -13.55
CA ARG A 272 -19.31 10.35 -14.97
C ARG A 272 -18.71 11.70 -15.36
N SER A 273 -19.30 12.79 -14.88
CA SER A 273 -18.88 14.15 -15.21
C SER A 273 -17.46 14.46 -14.75
N TYR A 274 -17.04 13.91 -13.59
CA TYR A 274 -15.65 13.99 -13.15
C TYR A 274 -14.70 13.36 -14.18
N TRP A 275 -14.96 12.11 -14.58
CA TRP A 275 -14.09 11.40 -15.52
C TRP A 275 -14.09 12.00 -16.92
N GLU A 276 -15.24 12.49 -17.42
CA GLU A 276 -15.32 13.21 -18.69
C GLU A 276 -14.45 14.46 -18.68
N LYS A 277 -14.42 15.20 -17.57
CA LYS A 277 -13.53 16.36 -17.41
C LYS A 277 -12.06 15.95 -17.32
N THR A 278 -11.75 14.93 -16.52
CA THR A 278 -10.38 14.49 -16.25
C THR A 278 -9.71 13.87 -17.48
N LEU A 279 -10.47 13.18 -18.33
CA LEU A 279 -9.98 12.54 -19.54
C LEU A 279 -10.18 13.40 -20.79
N ALA A 280 -10.76 14.59 -20.66
CA ALA A 280 -10.92 15.50 -21.79
C ALA A 280 -9.54 15.82 -22.39
N PRO A 281 -9.39 15.75 -23.72
CA PRO A 281 -8.16 16.18 -24.37
C PRO A 281 -7.90 17.66 -24.06
N PRO A 282 -6.63 18.08 -23.95
CA PRO A 282 -6.30 19.48 -23.72
C PRO A 282 -6.93 20.34 -24.82
N ALA A 283 -7.52 21.48 -24.41
CA ALA A 283 -8.11 22.40 -25.37
C ALA A 283 -7.05 22.80 -26.41
N PRO A 284 -7.40 22.80 -27.72
CA PRO A 284 -6.45 23.21 -28.74
C PRO A 284 -6.02 24.66 -28.49
N PRO A 285 -4.75 25.01 -28.73
CA PRO A 285 -4.28 26.37 -28.54
C PRO A 285 -5.10 27.34 -29.40
N PRO A 286 -5.36 28.57 -28.90
CA PRO A 286 -6.15 29.56 -29.62
C PRO A 286 -5.53 29.82 -31.00
N GLY A 287 -6.29 29.58 -32.06
CA GLY A 287 -5.83 29.69 -33.45
C GLY A 287 -5.57 28.36 -34.17
N SER A 288 -5.74 27.22 -33.51
CA SER A 288 -5.70 25.91 -34.20
C SER A 288 -6.92 25.75 -35.11
N PRO A 289 -6.76 25.31 -36.36
CA PRO A 289 -7.90 25.01 -37.22
C PRO A 289 -8.78 23.94 -36.57
N ALA A 290 -10.10 24.07 -36.74
CA ALA A 290 -11.05 23.10 -36.20
C ALA A 290 -10.67 21.67 -36.66
N PRO A 291 -10.77 20.66 -35.78
CA PRO A 291 -10.48 19.28 -36.18
C PRO A 291 -11.40 18.91 -37.35
N ASP A 292 -10.78 18.41 -38.42
CA ASP A 292 -11.48 18.00 -39.64
C ASP A 292 -12.46 16.87 -39.29
N THR A 293 -13.75 17.17 -39.32
CA THR A 293 -14.84 16.23 -39.00
C THR A 293 -15.21 15.33 -40.18
N SER A 294 -14.37 15.31 -41.22
CA SER A 294 -14.55 14.44 -42.37
C SER A 294 -14.51 12.96 -41.93
N PRO A 295 -15.58 12.17 -42.19
CA PRO A 295 -15.57 10.75 -41.85
C PRO A 295 -14.45 10.02 -42.60
N PRO A 296 -13.79 9.03 -41.98
CA PRO A 296 -12.74 8.28 -42.67
C PRO A 296 -13.33 7.62 -43.92
N ALA A 297 -12.68 7.84 -45.07
CA ALA A 297 -13.04 7.20 -46.31
C ALA A 297 -13.08 5.68 -46.11
N ALA A 298 -14.20 5.07 -46.48
CA ALA A 298 -14.40 3.63 -46.39
C ALA A 298 -13.23 2.92 -47.09
N ALA A 299 -12.45 2.17 -46.32
CA ALA A 299 -11.43 1.29 -46.87
C ALA A 299 -12.14 0.23 -47.74
N ALA A 300 -11.96 0.36 -49.05
CA ALA A 300 -12.44 -0.61 -50.01
C ALA A 300 -11.82 -1.98 -49.70
N SER A 301 -12.67 -2.98 -49.47
CA SER A 301 -12.30 -4.37 -49.34
C SER A 301 -11.49 -4.82 -50.57
N ALA A 302 -10.24 -5.20 -50.36
CA ALA A 302 -9.48 -6.00 -51.31
C ALA A 302 -9.73 -7.49 -51.01
N ARG A 303 -10.00 -8.21 -52.09
CA ARG A 303 -10.38 -9.62 -52.20
C ARG A 303 -9.32 -10.58 -51.67
#